data_AF-A0A397JMI6-F1
#
_entry.id   AF-A0A397JMI6-F1
#
_cell.length_a   1.000
_cell.length_b   1.000
_cell.length_c   1.000
_cell.angle_alpha   90.00
_cell.angle_beta   90.00
_cell.angle_gamma   90.00
#
_symmetry.space_group_name_H-M   'P 1'
#
loop_
_entity.id
_entity.type
_entity.pdbx_description
1 polymer ?
#
loop_
_entity_poly.entity_id
_entity_poly.type
_entity_poly.pdbx_seq_one_letter_code
_entity_poly.pdbx_strand_id
1 'polypeptide(L)'
;MQDQIILRNHENMMEHFNNNTGHSVSLEPVENYFWNIPNLNIYTATVPDRMHHLDLGLYHYQIEFTKGILGRSSIDKMNERIGAIPRYPGLKIFSKRLQLITRLTASEYRDLMKVMVFVVDGLLSNDLSEVYKYGAINGYTTETYESLHKSYVKTLYRLSNKKDIEEQIMKTRRVMKELHKTPTALIYTSKLFEFKLLEASIFFKQQKKNPDLTENMIKGFAKFHECLNSFFDMLDIISAEDCQIKIFAIAMDDAELFEYQSDNGTCYAQTLLITEVILPNKSLFHLALVQWYDFKSKKTPFVYGCPLLKLIKIYNFIEIEAIEEIVHSFTL
;
A
#
# COMPACT_ATOMS: atom_id res chain seq x y z
N MET A 1 0.07 18.77 30.95
CA MET A 1 -0.08 20.05 30.23
C MET A 1 0.39 19.80 28.82
N GLN A 2 -0.48 20.04 27.82
CA GLN A 2 -0.10 19.95 26.43
C GLN A 2 0.66 21.23 26.11
N ASP A 3 1.99 21.16 26.03
CA ASP A 3 2.80 22.27 25.56
C ASP A 3 2.31 22.60 24.14
N GLN A 4 1.68 23.76 23.98
CA GLN A 4 1.32 24.26 22.66
C GLN A 4 2.61 24.46 21.87
N ILE A 5 2.77 23.71 20.79
CA ILE A 5 3.88 23.88 19.87
C ILE A 5 3.73 25.25 19.20
N ILE A 6 4.55 26.21 19.60
CA ILE A 6 4.63 27.52 18.95
C ILE A 6 5.39 27.35 17.63
N LEU A 7 4.70 27.57 16.51
CA LEU A 7 5.32 27.50 15.19
C LEU A 7 6.27 28.68 14.96
N ARG A 8 7.37 28.43 14.26
CA ARG A 8 8.35 29.47 13.91
C ARG A 8 7.78 30.42 12.85
N ASN A 9 7.94 31.72 13.08
CA ASN A 9 7.66 32.78 12.12
C ASN A 9 8.77 33.84 12.19
N HIS A 10 8.73 34.86 11.32
CA HIS A 10 9.77 35.88 11.32
C HIS A 10 9.76 36.72 12.61
N GLU A 11 8.58 36.99 13.19
CA GLU A 11 8.42 37.81 14.40
C GLU A 11 9.07 37.15 15.63
N ASN A 12 8.70 35.91 15.92
CA ASN A 12 9.19 35.20 17.10
C ASN A 12 10.69 34.83 16.98
N MET A 13 11.15 34.49 15.77
CA MET A 13 12.57 34.19 15.56
C MET A 13 13.45 35.45 15.63
N MET A 14 12.95 36.60 15.17
CA MET A 14 13.62 37.89 15.31
C MET A 14 13.64 38.34 16.78
N GLU A 15 12.56 38.12 17.54
CA GLU A 15 12.53 38.36 18.99
C GLU A 15 13.58 37.52 19.73
N HIS A 16 13.66 36.22 19.41
CA HIS A 16 14.69 35.35 19.98
C HIS A 16 16.12 35.80 19.65
N PHE A 17 16.35 36.27 18.43
CA PHE A 17 17.62 36.80 17.99
C PHE A 17 18.00 38.09 18.74
N ASN A 18 17.09 39.07 18.78
CA ASN A 18 17.30 40.36 19.46
C ASN A 18 17.50 40.20 20.97
N ASN A 19 16.82 39.23 21.59
CA ASN A 19 16.94 38.95 23.02
C ASN A 19 18.13 38.04 23.37
N ASN A 20 19.01 37.70 22.41
CA ASN A 20 20.12 36.75 22.58
C ASN A 20 19.70 35.36 23.12
N THR A 21 18.44 34.96 22.87
CA THR A 21 17.89 33.65 23.24
C THR A 21 17.87 32.66 22.07
N GLY A 22 18.52 32.99 20.96
CA GLY A 22 18.56 32.18 19.73
C GLY A 22 19.03 30.74 19.92
N HIS A 23 19.86 30.45 20.93
CA HIS A 23 20.32 29.10 21.26
C HIS A 23 19.19 28.13 21.65
N SER A 24 18.04 28.65 22.09
CA SER A 24 16.85 27.84 22.42
C SER A 24 16.06 27.40 21.18
N VAL A 25 16.27 28.07 20.03
CA VAL A 25 15.45 27.89 18.82
C VAL A 25 16.27 27.67 17.54
N SER A 26 17.59 27.84 17.58
CA SER A 26 18.51 27.69 16.45
C SER A 26 19.85 27.11 16.90
N LEU A 27 20.50 26.35 16.01
CA LEU A 27 21.84 25.82 16.24
C LEU A 27 22.90 26.93 16.19
N GLU A 28 22.68 27.94 15.34
CA GLU A 28 23.55 29.09 15.21
C GLU A 28 22.75 30.40 15.31
N PRO A 29 23.28 31.43 16.01
CA PRO A 29 22.66 32.73 16.14
C PRO A 29 22.99 33.60 14.92
N VAL A 30 22.44 33.24 13.76
CA VAL A 30 22.64 33.97 12.51
C VAL A 30 21.37 34.78 12.19
N GLU A 31 21.55 36.07 11.93
CA GLU A 31 20.46 36.93 11.45
C GLU A 31 19.98 36.43 10.08
N ASN A 32 18.68 36.19 9.95
CA ASN A 32 18.12 35.66 8.71
C ASN A 32 17.66 36.82 7.81
N TYR A 33 18.32 36.97 6.66
CA TYR A 33 17.98 37.99 5.65
C TYR A 33 16.50 38.00 5.26
N PHE A 34 15.85 36.83 5.22
CA PHE A 34 14.46 36.68 4.80
C PHE A 34 13.45 37.26 5.79
N TRP A 35 13.85 37.60 7.02
CA TRP A 35 12.96 38.25 8.00
C TRP A 35 12.49 39.64 7.56
N ASN A 36 13.26 40.32 6.70
CA ASN A 36 12.96 41.67 6.23
C ASN A 36 12.03 41.71 5.00
N ILE A 37 11.58 40.55 4.49
CA ILE A 37 10.72 40.48 3.32
C ILE A 37 9.25 40.47 3.77
N PRO A 38 8.46 41.51 3.43
CA PRO A 38 7.06 41.58 3.85
C PRO A 38 6.24 40.45 3.24
N ASN A 39 5.30 39.89 4.02
CA ASN A 39 4.40 38.79 3.63
C ASN A 39 5.09 37.45 3.31
N LEU A 40 6.38 37.27 3.61
CA LEU A 40 7.09 36.00 3.49
C LEU A 40 7.37 35.41 4.87
N ASN A 41 6.83 34.23 5.18
CA ASN A 41 7.32 33.43 6.30
C ASN A 41 8.28 32.35 5.79
N ILE A 42 9.59 32.62 5.91
CA ILE A 42 10.66 31.73 5.43
C ILE A 42 10.55 30.31 6.01
N TYR A 43 10.08 30.17 7.25
CA TYR A 43 9.92 28.90 7.93
C TYR A 43 8.75 28.06 7.41
N THR A 44 7.84 28.69 6.65
CA THR A 44 6.78 28.01 5.90
C THR A 44 7.10 27.89 4.41
N ALA A 45 8.06 28.67 3.91
CA ALA A 45 8.44 28.71 2.51
C ALA A 45 9.43 27.60 2.13
N THR A 46 10.22 27.10 3.09
CA THR A 46 11.04 25.92 2.87
C THR A 46 10.16 24.70 2.68
N VAL A 47 9.97 24.28 1.43
CA VAL A 47 9.53 22.93 1.11
C VAL A 47 10.78 22.06 1.17
N PRO A 48 11.01 21.29 2.25
CA PRO A 48 12.19 20.45 2.33
C PRO A 48 12.17 19.48 1.14
N ASP A 49 13.31 19.36 0.46
CA ASP A 49 13.46 18.35 -0.58
C ASP A 49 13.29 16.98 0.07
N ARG A 50 12.13 16.37 -0.14
CA ARG A 50 11.78 15.07 0.44
C ARG A 50 12.85 14.03 0.11
N MET A 51 13.44 14.08 -1.09
CA MET A 51 14.43 13.11 -1.51
C MET A 51 15.70 13.22 -0.65
N HIS A 52 16.25 14.43 -0.50
CA HIS A 52 17.50 14.63 0.23
C HIS A 52 17.31 14.69 1.74
N HIS A 53 16.26 15.35 2.23
CA HIS A 53 16.03 15.49 3.67
C HIS A 53 15.48 14.22 4.30
N LEU A 54 14.61 13.49 3.59
CA LEU A 54 13.86 12.40 4.22
C LEU A 54 14.26 11.04 3.69
N ASP A 55 14.16 10.81 2.37
CA ASP A 55 14.46 9.51 1.79
C ASP A 55 15.95 9.15 1.99
N LEU A 56 16.86 10.01 1.55
CA LEU A 56 18.32 9.84 1.69
C LEU A 56 18.89 10.35 3.02
N GLY A 57 18.18 11.28 3.67
CA GLY A 57 18.61 11.92 4.90
C GLY A 57 18.11 11.16 6.13
N LEU A 58 17.00 11.61 6.71
CA LEU A 58 16.50 11.14 7.99
C LEU A 58 16.29 9.62 8.05
N TYR A 59 15.65 9.04 7.03
CA TYR A 59 15.27 7.64 7.07
C TYR A 59 16.45 6.69 6.93
N HIS A 60 17.49 7.08 6.17
CA HIS A 60 18.76 6.37 6.15
C HIS A 60 19.32 6.23 7.58
N TYR A 61 19.40 7.35 8.33
CA TYR A 61 19.86 7.33 9.71
C TYR A 61 18.92 6.57 10.64
N GLN A 62 17.61 6.62 10.41
CA GLN A 62 16.63 5.87 11.20
C GLN A 62 16.85 4.35 11.07
N ILE A 63 17.18 3.84 9.89
CA ILE A 63 17.52 2.42 9.69
C ILE A 63 18.80 2.06 10.43
N GLU A 64 19.85 2.87 10.32
CA GLU A 64 21.12 2.62 11.02
C GLU A 64 20.95 2.68 12.54
N PHE A 65 20.17 3.64 13.04
CA PHE A 65 19.81 3.74 14.45
C PHE A 65 19.04 2.50 14.93
N THR A 66 18.04 2.06 14.16
CA THR A 66 17.27 0.85 14.47
C THR A 66 18.18 -0.39 14.52
N LYS A 67 19.11 -0.53 13.58
CA LYS A 67 20.12 -1.60 13.61
C LYS A 67 21.04 -1.51 14.84
N GLY A 68 21.38 -0.29 15.29
CA GLY A 68 22.21 -0.07 16.48
C GLY A 68 21.53 -0.48 17.77
N ILE A 69 20.20 -0.33 17.84
CA ILE A 69 19.38 -0.80 18.96
C ILE A 69 19.20 -2.32 18.94
N LEU A 70 18.98 -2.88 17.74
CA LEU A 70 18.75 -4.31 17.59
C LEU A 70 20.04 -5.12 17.84
N GLY A 71 19.94 -6.15 18.67
CA GLY A 71 21.03 -7.14 18.79
C GLY A 71 21.26 -7.90 17.48
N ARG A 72 22.45 -8.50 17.31
CA ARG A 72 22.85 -9.21 16.06
C ARG A 72 21.79 -10.23 15.59
N SER A 73 21.22 -11.02 16.49
CA SER A 73 20.18 -12.01 16.17
C SER A 73 18.87 -11.38 15.67
N SER A 74 18.50 -10.21 16.17
CA SER A 74 17.31 -9.47 15.72
C SER A 74 17.54 -8.82 14.35
N ILE A 75 18.76 -8.38 14.05
CA ILE A 75 19.11 -7.87 12.71
C ILE A 75 19.00 -8.98 11.65
N ASP A 76 19.42 -10.20 11.97
CA ASP A 76 19.28 -11.33 11.05
C ASP A 76 17.80 -11.65 10.76
N LYS A 77 16.95 -11.65 11.80
CA LYS A 77 15.49 -11.79 11.64
C LYS A 77 14.86 -10.66 10.84
N MET A 78 15.28 -9.42 11.07
CA MET A 78 14.85 -8.26 10.27
C MET A 78 15.20 -8.45 8.79
N ASN A 79 16.40 -8.91 8.48
CA ASN A 79 16.81 -9.19 7.10
C ASN A 79 16.02 -10.35 6.46
N GLU A 80 15.76 -11.41 7.23
CA GLU A 80 14.94 -12.54 6.80
C GLU A 80 13.51 -12.07 6.45
N ARG A 81 12.90 -11.26 7.31
CA ARG A 81 11.56 -10.70 7.08
C ARG A 81 11.49 -9.84 5.83
N ILE A 82 12.49 -8.99 5.57
CA ILE A 82 12.56 -8.20 4.33
C ILE A 82 12.64 -9.11 3.11
N GLY A 83 13.47 -10.16 3.16
CA GLY A 83 13.59 -11.12 2.07
C GLY A 83 12.33 -11.98 1.86
N ALA A 84 11.52 -12.14 2.90
CA ALA A 84 10.25 -12.86 2.84
C ALA A 84 9.08 -12.02 2.28
N ILE A 85 9.26 -10.70 2.10
CA ILE A 85 8.19 -9.86 1.55
C ILE A 85 7.97 -10.25 0.08
N PRO A 86 6.73 -10.63 -0.30
CA PRO A 86 6.41 -10.98 -1.68
C PRO A 86 6.71 -9.83 -2.63
N ARG A 87 7.18 -10.16 -3.84
CA ARG A 87 7.36 -9.15 -4.89
C ARG A 87 6.01 -8.53 -5.24
N TYR A 88 5.98 -7.22 -5.33
CA TYR A 88 4.81 -6.46 -5.70
C TYR A 88 5.18 -5.35 -6.71
N PRO A 89 4.39 -5.17 -7.77
CA PRO A 89 4.39 -3.98 -8.62
C PRO A 89 4.67 -2.67 -7.88
N GLY A 90 5.66 -1.89 -8.33
CA GLY A 90 5.96 -0.60 -7.70
C GLY A 90 6.51 -0.66 -6.27
N LEU A 91 6.83 -1.86 -5.75
CA LEU A 91 7.51 -2.07 -4.48
C LEU A 91 8.83 -2.83 -4.72
N LYS A 92 9.93 -2.08 -4.85
CA LYS A 92 11.26 -2.66 -5.06
C LYS A 92 11.83 -3.17 -3.75
N ILE A 93 11.60 -4.43 -3.43
CA ILE A 93 12.22 -5.09 -2.27
C ILE A 93 13.31 -6.05 -2.73
N PHE A 94 14.46 -5.95 -2.06
CA PHE A 94 15.66 -6.69 -2.41
C PHE A 94 15.59 -8.11 -1.88
N SER A 95 16.02 -9.06 -2.70
CA SER A 95 16.28 -10.44 -2.29
C SER A 95 17.59 -10.61 -1.50
N LYS A 96 18.29 -9.51 -1.17
CA LYS A 96 19.58 -9.51 -0.47
C LYS A 96 19.46 -8.79 0.87
N ARG A 97 20.19 -9.29 1.89
CA ARG A 97 20.24 -8.72 3.25
C ARG A 97 20.59 -7.23 3.20
N LEU A 98 19.90 -6.39 3.99
CA LEU A 98 20.19 -4.95 4.10
C LEU A 98 21.65 -4.68 4.50
N GLN A 99 22.30 -5.62 5.19
CA GLN A 99 23.71 -5.53 5.58
C GLN A 99 24.70 -5.44 4.40
N LEU A 100 24.30 -5.83 3.18
CA LEU A 100 25.18 -5.87 2.01
C LEU A 100 24.98 -4.69 1.05
N ILE A 101 24.00 -3.81 1.30
CA ILE A 101 23.66 -2.73 0.40
C ILE A 101 24.37 -1.46 0.89
N THR A 102 25.48 -1.13 0.24
CA THR A 102 26.30 0.03 0.59
C THR A 102 25.64 1.37 0.24
N ARG A 103 24.70 1.39 -0.72
CA ARG A 103 23.94 2.58 -1.11
C ARG A 103 22.55 2.21 -1.63
N LEU A 104 21.51 2.70 -0.96
CA LEU A 104 20.12 2.68 -1.44
C LEU A 104 19.80 4.00 -2.12
N THR A 105 19.02 3.95 -3.20
CA THR A 105 18.42 5.11 -3.86
C THR A 105 17.22 5.62 -3.06
N ALA A 106 16.82 6.87 -3.31
CA ALA A 106 15.64 7.44 -2.66
C ALA A 106 14.35 6.64 -2.92
N SER A 107 14.17 6.07 -4.12
CA SER A 107 13.04 5.19 -4.40
C SER A 107 13.03 3.93 -3.54
N GLU A 108 14.20 3.34 -3.31
CA GLU A 108 14.31 2.11 -2.53
C GLU A 108 14.10 2.39 -1.04
N TYR A 109 14.53 3.56 -0.53
CA TYR A 109 14.18 4.01 0.81
C TYR A 109 12.66 4.19 0.97
N ARG A 110 11.98 4.80 -0.01
CA ARG A 110 10.51 4.95 0.04
C ARG A 110 9.80 3.60 0.07
N ASP A 111 10.28 2.62 -0.68
CA ASP A 111 9.70 1.28 -0.68
C ASP A 111 9.97 0.55 0.65
N LEU A 112 11.16 0.75 1.23
CA LEU A 112 11.48 0.23 2.55
C LEU A 112 10.64 0.89 3.65
N MET A 113 10.38 2.20 3.60
CA MET A 113 9.52 2.92 4.57
C MET A 113 8.14 2.27 4.70
N LYS A 114 7.53 1.88 3.58
CA LYS A 114 6.19 1.27 3.55
C LYS A 114 6.10 -0.03 4.35
N VAL A 115 7.21 -0.77 4.44
CA VAL A 115 7.22 -2.13 5.00
C VAL A 115 7.96 -2.24 6.33
N MET A 116 8.81 -1.26 6.65
CA MET A 116 9.76 -1.35 7.76
C MET A 116 9.09 -1.50 9.13
N VAL A 117 7.92 -0.89 9.32
CA VAL A 117 7.16 -1.03 10.59
C VAL A 117 6.80 -2.49 10.87
N PHE A 118 6.37 -3.24 9.85
CA PHE A 118 6.04 -4.67 9.96
C PHE A 118 7.29 -5.53 10.11
N VAL A 119 8.39 -5.14 9.46
CA VAL A 119 9.67 -5.85 9.54
C VAL A 119 10.22 -5.83 10.97
N VAL A 120 10.19 -4.66 11.61
CA VAL A 120 10.79 -4.44 12.94
C VAL A 120 9.83 -4.83 14.08
N ASP A 121 8.54 -5.01 13.80
CA ASP A 121 7.52 -5.35 14.78
C ASP A 121 7.91 -6.56 15.64
N GLY A 122 7.88 -6.40 16.96
CA GLY A 122 8.28 -7.44 17.92
C GLY A 122 9.76 -7.83 17.92
N LEU A 123 10.64 -7.14 17.16
CA LEU A 123 12.10 -7.36 17.22
C LEU A 123 12.80 -6.46 18.25
N LEU A 124 12.18 -5.33 18.56
CA LEU A 124 12.61 -4.46 19.67
C LEU A 124 12.26 -5.15 20.98
N SER A 125 13.23 -5.30 21.88
CA SER A 125 12.97 -5.77 23.24
C SER A 125 11.92 -4.88 23.91
N ASN A 126 11.04 -5.45 24.74
CA ASN A 126 9.94 -4.79 25.46
C ASN A 126 10.36 -3.59 26.35
N ASP A 127 11.64 -3.23 26.35
CA ASP A 127 12.16 -2.08 27.04
C ASP A 127 11.80 -0.80 26.26
N LEU A 128 10.56 -0.34 26.47
CA LEU A 128 10.10 1.02 26.10
C LEU A 128 11.03 2.12 26.67
N SER A 129 11.93 1.77 27.61
CA SER A 129 12.95 2.66 28.16
C SER A 129 13.78 3.35 27.08
N GLU A 130 14.03 2.74 25.93
CA GLU A 130 14.76 3.39 24.84
C GLU A 130 13.92 4.45 24.11
N VAL A 131 12.62 4.21 23.90
CA VAL A 131 11.71 5.21 23.33
C VAL A 131 11.54 6.39 24.30
N TYR A 132 11.51 6.13 25.61
CA TYR A 132 11.51 7.18 26.63
C TYR A 132 12.87 7.90 26.76
N LYS A 133 13.99 7.22 26.49
CA LYS A 133 15.35 7.78 26.56
C LYS A 133 15.69 8.64 25.34
N TYR A 134 15.29 8.23 24.14
CA TYR A 134 15.66 8.88 22.88
C TYR A 134 14.52 9.71 22.27
N GLY A 135 13.28 9.56 22.76
CA GLY A 135 12.10 10.26 22.25
C GLY A 135 11.54 9.64 20.96
N ALA A 136 10.29 9.94 20.62
CA ALA A 136 9.70 9.61 19.33
C ALA A 136 9.91 10.77 18.34
N ILE A 137 10.20 10.47 17.07
CA ILE A 137 10.22 11.48 16.00
C ILE A 137 8.76 11.80 15.62
N ASN A 138 8.06 12.50 16.51
CA ASN A 138 6.68 12.93 16.30
C ASN A 138 6.64 14.27 15.54
N GLY A 139 6.85 14.20 14.22
CA GLY A 139 6.70 15.41 13.38
C GLY A 139 6.83 15.23 11.87
N TYR A 140 7.34 14.09 11.40
CA TYR A 140 7.66 13.89 9.98
C TYR A 140 7.04 12.62 9.40
N THR A 141 5.71 12.43 9.51
CA THR A 141 5.04 11.45 8.64
C THR A 141 4.96 12.03 7.23
N THR A 142 5.82 11.55 6.34
CA THR A 142 5.80 11.88 4.91
C THR A 142 4.47 11.60 4.26
N GLU A 143 3.77 10.60 4.76
CA GLU A 143 2.51 10.14 4.24
C GLU A 143 1.47 11.26 4.24
N THR A 144 1.43 12.07 5.30
CA THR A 144 0.53 13.23 5.37
C THR A 144 0.91 14.28 4.33
N TYR A 145 2.17 14.74 4.33
CA TYR A 145 2.61 15.80 3.42
C TYR A 145 2.57 15.40 1.94
N GLU A 146 2.91 14.16 1.63
CA GLU A 146 2.89 13.64 0.26
C GLU A 146 1.48 13.41 -0.23
N SER A 147 0.59 12.86 0.61
CA SER A 147 -0.81 12.67 0.25
C SER A 147 -1.50 14.01 0.05
N LEU A 148 -1.23 14.99 0.93
CA LEU A 148 -1.73 16.35 0.77
C LEU A 148 -1.17 16.99 -0.52
N HIS A 149 0.13 16.90 -0.79
CA HIS A 149 0.70 17.50 -1.99
C HIS A 149 0.25 16.81 -3.29
N LYS A 150 0.08 15.48 -3.28
CA LYS A 150 -0.48 14.74 -4.42
C LYS A 150 -1.92 15.17 -4.70
N SER A 151 -2.78 15.11 -3.68
CA SER A 151 -4.22 15.39 -3.81
C SER A 151 -4.52 16.86 -4.08
N TYR A 152 -3.89 17.79 -3.35
CA TYR A 152 -4.23 19.22 -3.43
C TYR A 152 -3.44 19.99 -4.48
N VAL A 153 -2.34 19.43 -5.01
CA VAL A 153 -1.47 20.16 -5.94
C VAL A 153 -1.23 19.38 -7.22
N LYS A 154 -0.59 18.19 -7.16
CA LYS A 154 -0.16 17.49 -8.39
C LYS A 154 -1.32 17.05 -9.28
N THR A 155 -2.38 16.48 -8.72
CA THR A 155 -3.53 16.00 -9.50
C THR A 155 -4.25 17.18 -10.17
N LEU A 156 -4.55 18.23 -9.41
CA LEU A 156 -5.22 19.42 -9.92
C LEU A 156 -4.37 20.19 -10.93
N TYR A 157 -3.04 20.23 -10.74
CA TYR A 157 -2.10 20.80 -11.70
C TYR A 157 -2.11 20.05 -13.03
N ARG A 158 -2.12 18.71 -13.00
CA ARG A 158 -2.19 17.87 -14.21
C ARG A 158 -3.49 18.05 -14.99
N LEU A 159 -4.59 18.29 -14.28
CA LEU A 159 -5.91 18.56 -14.86
C LEU A 159 -6.04 20.00 -15.41
N SER A 160 -5.15 20.90 -15.02
CA SER A 160 -5.16 22.29 -15.50
C SER A 160 -4.61 22.40 -16.93
N ASN A 161 -5.06 23.41 -17.66
CA ASN A 161 -4.48 23.77 -18.96
C ASN A 161 -3.21 24.63 -18.84
N LYS A 162 -2.66 24.75 -17.62
CA LYS A 162 -1.44 25.51 -17.27
C LYS A 162 -1.51 27.03 -17.47
N LYS A 163 -2.69 27.60 -17.68
CA LYS A 163 -2.96 29.04 -17.60
C LYS A 163 -3.73 29.34 -16.32
N ASP A 164 -3.38 30.42 -15.61
CA ASP A 164 -4.06 30.84 -14.37
C ASP A 164 -4.27 29.69 -13.38
N ILE A 165 -3.17 28.94 -13.17
CA ILE A 165 -3.14 27.63 -12.53
C ILE A 165 -3.80 27.66 -11.14
N GLU A 166 -3.53 28.70 -10.36
CA GLU A 166 -4.04 28.85 -9.00
C GLU A 166 -5.56 28.95 -8.96
N GLU A 167 -6.18 29.69 -9.89
CA GLU A 167 -7.63 29.87 -9.95
C GLU A 167 -8.34 28.58 -10.39
N GLN A 168 -7.74 27.84 -11.32
CA GLN A 168 -8.26 26.55 -11.78
C GLN A 168 -8.20 25.49 -10.67
N ILE A 169 -7.08 25.39 -9.96
CA ILE A 169 -6.93 24.47 -8.83
C ILE A 169 -8.00 24.75 -7.77
N MET A 170 -8.24 26.03 -7.44
CA MET A 170 -9.23 26.43 -6.43
C MET A 170 -10.68 26.17 -6.85
N LYS A 171 -11.03 26.36 -8.14
CA LYS A 171 -12.37 26.05 -8.68
C LYS A 171 -12.63 24.54 -8.74
N THR A 172 -11.71 23.76 -9.27
CA THR A 172 -11.86 22.29 -9.43
C THR A 172 -11.95 21.59 -8.07
N ARG A 173 -11.24 22.08 -7.05
CA ARG A 173 -11.35 21.57 -5.67
C ARG A 173 -12.75 21.69 -5.07
N ARG A 174 -13.52 22.73 -5.44
CA ARG A 174 -14.92 22.87 -4.97
C ARG A 174 -15.85 21.83 -5.59
N VAL A 175 -15.56 21.36 -6.80
CA VAL A 175 -16.36 20.39 -7.55
C VAL A 175 -16.02 18.95 -7.16
N MET A 176 -14.74 18.64 -6.88
CA MET A 176 -14.28 17.27 -6.59
C MET A 176 -14.72 16.68 -5.23
N LYS A 177 -15.40 17.44 -4.35
CA LYS A 177 -15.92 16.90 -3.08
C LYS A 177 -17.02 15.84 -3.26
N GLU A 178 -17.53 15.63 -4.48
CA GLU A 178 -18.69 14.77 -4.76
C GLU A 178 -18.43 13.62 -5.78
N LEU A 179 -17.18 13.31 -6.13
CA LEU A 179 -16.93 12.29 -7.16
C LEU A 179 -16.66 10.90 -6.57
N HIS A 180 -17.57 9.95 -6.83
CA HIS A 180 -17.36 8.52 -6.59
C HIS A 180 -16.25 7.98 -7.50
N LYS A 181 -15.37 7.15 -6.93
CA LYS A 181 -14.31 6.43 -7.65
C LYS A 181 -14.90 5.54 -8.75
N THR A 182 -14.26 5.55 -9.92
CA THR A 182 -14.51 4.59 -11.00
C THR A 182 -13.86 3.25 -10.64
N PRO A 183 -14.56 2.10 -10.77
CA PRO A 183 -13.95 0.79 -10.57
C PRO A 183 -12.73 0.59 -11.47
N THR A 184 -11.63 0.10 -10.91
CA THR A 184 -10.41 -0.22 -11.67
C THR A 184 -10.67 -1.44 -12.55
N ALA A 185 -10.43 -1.32 -13.85
CA ALA A 185 -10.59 -2.43 -14.79
C ALA A 185 -9.46 -3.45 -14.60
N LEU A 186 -9.81 -4.72 -14.31
CA LEU A 186 -8.85 -5.82 -14.28
C LEU A 186 -8.37 -6.15 -15.70
N ILE A 187 -7.08 -5.90 -15.99
CA ILE A 187 -6.47 -6.20 -17.29
C ILE A 187 -5.94 -7.65 -17.29
N TYR A 188 -6.53 -8.52 -18.10
CA TYR A 188 -6.02 -9.88 -18.31
C TYR A 188 -4.77 -9.84 -19.20
N THR A 189 -3.67 -10.51 -18.80
CA THR A 189 -2.44 -10.51 -19.63
C THR A 189 -2.34 -11.67 -20.58
N SER A 190 -2.78 -12.86 -20.17
CA SER A 190 -2.71 -14.05 -21.03
C SER A 190 -3.69 -15.13 -20.59
N LYS A 191 -4.28 -15.81 -21.57
CA LYS A 191 -5.08 -17.01 -21.34
C LYS A 191 -4.13 -18.17 -21.02
N LEU A 192 -4.27 -18.76 -19.84
CA LEU A 192 -3.47 -19.89 -19.41
C LEU A 192 -4.06 -21.20 -19.91
N PHE A 193 -5.37 -21.38 -19.72
CA PHE A 193 -6.05 -22.65 -20.02
C PHE A 193 -7.40 -22.42 -20.67
N GLU A 194 -7.83 -23.41 -21.43
CA GLU A 194 -9.14 -23.46 -22.05
C GLU A 194 -9.60 -24.92 -22.13
N PHE A 195 -10.80 -25.20 -21.61
CA PHE A 195 -11.36 -26.54 -21.56
C PHE A 195 -12.90 -26.49 -21.42
N LYS A 196 -13.56 -27.60 -21.76
CA LYS A 196 -14.99 -27.78 -21.48
C LYS A 196 -15.22 -28.10 -20.01
N LEU A 197 -16.30 -27.59 -19.41
CA LEU A 197 -16.63 -27.83 -18.01
C LEU A 197 -16.74 -29.34 -17.67
N LEU A 198 -17.26 -30.14 -18.60
CA LEU A 198 -17.34 -31.62 -18.47
C LEU A 198 -15.97 -32.28 -18.33
N GLU A 199 -14.94 -31.69 -18.91
CA GLU A 199 -13.56 -32.19 -18.89
C GLU A 199 -12.75 -31.64 -17.73
N ALA A 200 -13.28 -30.65 -16.98
CA ALA A 200 -12.55 -29.94 -15.93
C ALA A 200 -11.93 -30.88 -14.88
N SER A 201 -12.68 -31.89 -14.43
CA SER A 201 -12.19 -32.88 -13.46
C SER A 201 -11.02 -33.72 -14.00
N ILE A 202 -11.00 -34.02 -15.30
CA ILE A 202 -9.90 -34.73 -15.96
C ILE A 202 -8.72 -33.77 -16.13
N PHE A 203 -8.98 -32.57 -16.61
CA PHE A 203 -8.00 -31.51 -16.81
C PHE A 203 -7.24 -31.19 -15.51
N PHE A 204 -7.93 -30.96 -14.40
CA PHE A 204 -7.29 -30.67 -13.11
C PHE A 204 -6.42 -31.83 -12.62
N LYS A 205 -6.80 -33.09 -12.87
CA LYS A 205 -5.97 -34.26 -12.55
C LYS A 205 -4.69 -34.30 -13.38
N GLN A 206 -4.76 -33.94 -14.66
CA GLN A 206 -3.59 -33.87 -15.53
C GLN A 206 -2.63 -32.75 -15.09
N GLN A 207 -3.18 -31.58 -14.72
CA GLN A 207 -2.39 -30.44 -14.28
C GLN A 207 -1.68 -30.65 -12.95
N LYS A 208 -2.09 -31.60 -12.09
CA LYS A 208 -1.37 -31.91 -10.84
C LYS A 208 0.12 -32.25 -11.01
N LYS A 209 0.52 -32.71 -12.20
CA LYS A 209 1.93 -33.02 -12.52
C LYS A 209 2.71 -31.83 -13.07
N ASN A 210 2.05 -30.70 -13.31
CA ASN A 210 2.65 -29.50 -13.86
C ASN A 210 3.41 -28.74 -12.76
N PRO A 211 4.76 -28.60 -12.87
CA PRO A 211 5.56 -27.91 -11.87
C PRO A 211 5.31 -26.39 -11.82
N ASP A 212 4.70 -25.81 -12.86
CA ASP A 212 4.49 -24.37 -12.98
C ASP A 212 3.20 -23.88 -12.28
N LEU A 213 2.44 -24.79 -11.67
CA LEU A 213 1.25 -24.40 -10.91
C LEU A 213 1.60 -23.74 -9.58
N THR A 214 1.00 -22.57 -9.35
CA THR A 214 1.05 -21.94 -8.03
C THR A 214 0.16 -22.65 -7.02
N GLU A 215 0.46 -22.51 -5.74
CA GLU A 215 -0.35 -23.07 -4.65
C GLU A 215 -1.82 -22.59 -4.71
N ASN A 216 -2.02 -21.32 -5.10
CA ASN A 216 -3.34 -20.73 -5.25
C ASN A 216 -4.12 -21.37 -6.40
N MET A 217 -3.48 -21.67 -7.53
CA MET A 217 -4.12 -22.39 -8.63
C MET A 217 -4.52 -23.81 -8.22
N ILE A 218 -3.67 -24.51 -7.46
CA ILE A 218 -3.98 -25.85 -6.94
C ILE A 218 -5.18 -25.81 -5.99
N LYS A 219 -5.22 -24.86 -5.05
CA LYS A 219 -6.37 -24.61 -4.17
C LYS A 219 -7.63 -24.27 -4.98
N GLY A 220 -7.48 -23.42 -5.98
CA GLY A 220 -8.56 -23.03 -6.88
C GLY A 220 -9.16 -24.23 -7.63
N PHE A 221 -8.32 -25.07 -8.24
CA PHE A 221 -8.77 -26.30 -8.92
C PHE A 221 -9.50 -27.25 -7.98
N ALA A 222 -9.07 -27.35 -6.71
CA ALA A 222 -9.73 -28.20 -5.72
C ALA A 222 -11.13 -27.70 -5.35
N LYS A 223 -11.37 -26.38 -5.39
CA LYS A 223 -12.65 -25.74 -5.02
C LYS A 223 -13.53 -25.34 -6.20
N PHE A 224 -13.02 -25.46 -7.43
CA PHE A 224 -13.65 -24.97 -8.66
C PHE A 224 -15.09 -25.45 -8.84
N HIS A 225 -15.33 -26.76 -8.87
CA HIS A 225 -16.67 -27.32 -9.12
C HIS A 225 -17.66 -26.98 -8.01
N GLU A 226 -17.26 -27.09 -6.75
CA GLU A 226 -18.10 -26.76 -5.59
C GLU A 226 -18.58 -25.31 -5.66
N CYS A 227 -17.66 -24.38 -5.93
CA CYS A 227 -17.99 -22.96 -5.99
C CYS A 227 -18.80 -22.60 -7.25
N LEU A 228 -18.49 -23.21 -8.40
CA LEU A 228 -19.20 -22.92 -9.65
C LEU A 228 -20.65 -23.41 -9.59
N ASN A 229 -20.88 -24.60 -9.03
CA ASN A 229 -22.23 -25.11 -8.81
C ASN A 229 -23.01 -24.19 -7.87
N SER A 230 -22.42 -23.78 -6.74
CA SER A 230 -23.06 -22.83 -5.82
C SER A 230 -23.40 -21.49 -6.49
N PHE A 231 -22.59 -21.03 -7.45
CA PHE A 231 -22.86 -19.82 -8.22
C PHE A 231 -24.00 -20.02 -9.23
N PHE A 232 -24.02 -21.15 -9.94
CA PHE A 232 -25.11 -21.49 -10.85
C PHE A 232 -26.44 -21.70 -10.13
N ASP A 233 -26.43 -22.34 -8.97
CA ASP A 233 -27.61 -22.52 -8.11
C ASP A 233 -28.17 -21.15 -7.67
N MET A 234 -27.30 -20.18 -7.39
CA MET A 234 -27.73 -18.81 -7.02
C MET A 234 -28.41 -18.07 -8.18
N LEU A 235 -28.01 -18.37 -9.42
CA LEU A 235 -28.55 -17.75 -10.63
C LEU A 235 -29.65 -18.58 -11.31
N ASP A 236 -30.12 -19.65 -10.67
CA ASP A 236 -31.10 -20.60 -11.22
C ASP A 236 -30.70 -21.15 -12.62
N ILE A 237 -29.40 -21.38 -12.85
CA ILE A 237 -28.89 -21.89 -14.14
C ILE A 237 -29.09 -23.42 -14.18
N ILE A 238 -30.08 -23.86 -14.96
CA ILE A 238 -30.57 -25.25 -14.97
C ILE A 238 -29.72 -26.19 -15.85
N SER A 239 -29.03 -25.67 -16.90
CA SER A 239 -28.15 -26.48 -17.75
C SER A 239 -26.84 -25.77 -18.06
N ALA A 240 -25.76 -26.42 -17.63
CA ALA A 240 -24.38 -26.07 -17.94
C ALA A 240 -23.76 -27.04 -18.98
N GLU A 241 -24.59 -27.84 -19.67
CA GLU A 241 -24.13 -28.75 -20.72
C GLU A 241 -23.43 -27.94 -21.82
N ASP A 242 -22.18 -28.30 -22.15
CA ASP A 242 -21.30 -27.55 -23.08
C ASP A 242 -20.79 -26.16 -22.62
N CYS A 243 -20.73 -25.87 -21.32
CA CYS A 243 -20.00 -24.70 -20.84
C CYS A 243 -18.51 -24.74 -21.21
N GLN A 244 -18.01 -23.65 -21.78
CA GLN A 244 -16.59 -23.45 -22.05
C GLN A 244 -15.97 -22.60 -20.93
N ILE A 245 -14.85 -23.06 -20.39
CA ILE A 245 -14.12 -22.38 -19.32
C ILE A 245 -12.78 -21.89 -19.88
N LYS A 246 -12.43 -20.64 -19.60
CA LYS A 246 -11.08 -20.11 -19.83
C LYS A 246 -10.52 -19.59 -18.52
N ILE A 247 -9.25 -19.87 -18.25
CA ILE A 247 -8.53 -19.38 -17.07
C ILE A 247 -7.44 -18.42 -17.51
N PHE A 248 -7.36 -17.28 -16.85
CA PHE A 248 -6.41 -16.21 -17.19
C PHE A 248 -5.33 -16.04 -16.14
N ALA A 249 -4.15 -15.62 -16.58
CA ALA A 249 -3.14 -15.07 -15.71
C ALA A 249 -3.54 -13.64 -15.32
N ILE A 250 -3.40 -13.34 -14.03
CA ILE A 250 -3.51 -11.97 -13.54
C ILE A 250 -2.16 -11.30 -13.79
N ALA A 251 -2.14 -10.20 -14.53
CA ALA A 251 -1.07 -9.24 -14.33
C ALA A 251 -1.62 -8.08 -13.52
N MET A 252 -0.80 -7.64 -12.60
CA MET A 252 -1.02 -6.38 -11.97
C MET A 252 -0.51 -5.31 -12.93
N ASP A 253 -1.34 -4.31 -13.22
CA ASP A 253 -0.86 -3.10 -13.88
C ASP A 253 0.00 -2.32 -12.88
N ASP A 254 1.28 -2.15 -13.21
CA ASP A 254 2.25 -1.39 -12.43
C ASP A 254 1.90 0.12 -12.39
N ALA A 255 1.00 0.60 -13.27
CA ALA A 255 0.74 2.02 -13.51
C ALA A 255 -0.32 2.68 -12.59
N GLU A 256 -1.16 1.92 -11.89
CA GLU A 256 -2.35 2.45 -11.19
C GLU A 256 -2.35 2.26 -9.66
N LEU A 257 -1.20 2.46 -9.01
CA LEU A 257 -1.00 2.06 -7.62
C LEU A 257 -1.06 3.18 -6.57
N PHE A 258 -1.87 4.20 -6.80
CA PHE A 258 -2.02 5.29 -5.83
C PHE A 258 -3.43 5.86 -5.77
N GLU A 259 -4.38 5.10 -5.24
CA GLU A 259 -5.52 5.67 -4.51
C GLU A 259 -5.94 4.74 -3.37
N TYR A 260 -5.25 4.77 -2.24
CA TYR A 260 -5.76 4.10 -1.03
C TYR A 260 -6.88 4.92 -0.42
N GLN A 261 -8.10 4.37 -0.41
CA GLN A 261 -9.08 4.54 0.66
C GLN A 261 -10.07 3.37 0.60
N SER A 262 -10.12 2.54 1.64
CA SER A 262 -11.32 2.40 2.48
C SER A 262 -11.08 1.46 3.66
N ASP A 263 -11.86 1.69 4.72
CA ASP A 263 -12.54 0.60 5.41
C ASP A 263 -13.98 1.10 5.69
N ASN A 264 -14.92 0.72 4.82
CA ASN A 264 -16.31 1.22 4.75
C ASN A 264 -17.28 0.06 4.44
N GLY A 265 -17.14 -1.08 5.13
CA GLY A 265 -18.04 -2.23 4.96
C GLY A 265 -17.70 -3.18 3.82
N THR A 266 -16.46 -3.14 3.33
CA THR A 266 -15.93 -3.99 2.25
C THR A 266 -15.31 -5.27 2.84
N CYS A 267 -15.31 -6.36 2.08
CA CYS A 267 -14.75 -7.64 2.50
C CYS A 267 -13.42 -7.94 1.79
N TYR A 268 -12.49 -8.57 2.51
CA TYR A 268 -11.19 -8.93 1.96
C TYR A 268 -11.19 -10.37 1.47
N ALA A 269 -10.65 -10.61 0.27
CA ALA A 269 -10.52 -11.96 -0.29
C ALA A 269 -9.21 -12.13 -1.06
N GLN A 270 -8.68 -13.35 -1.05
CA GLN A 270 -7.56 -13.77 -1.87
C GLN A 270 -8.07 -14.40 -3.17
N THR A 271 -7.73 -13.82 -4.31
CA THR A 271 -8.07 -14.41 -5.62
C THR A 271 -7.21 -15.65 -5.88
N LEU A 272 -7.88 -16.77 -6.15
CA LEU A 272 -7.26 -18.06 -6.47
C LEU A 272 -7.19 -18.29 -7.98
N LEU A 273 -8.27 -17.98 -8.70
CA LEU A 273 -8.38 -18.13 -10.15
C LEU A 273 -9.23 -16.99 -10.72
N ILE A 274 -8.88 -16.52 -11.91
CA ILE A 274 -9.73 -15.67 -12.76
C ILE A 274 -10.21 -16.51 -13.92
N THR A 275 -11.53 -16.56 -14.12
CA THR A 275 -12.15 -17.42 -15.12
C THR A 275 -13.23 -16.72 -15.93
N GLU A 276 -13.24 -16.98 -17.23
CA GLU A 276 -14.41 -16.75 -18.06
C GLU A 276 -15.23 -18.04 -18.15
N VAL A 277 -16.52 -17.91 -17.88
CA VAL A 277 -17.50 -18.98 -18.04
C VAL A 277 -18.42 -18.60 -19.19
N ILE A 278 -18.35 -19.36 -20.28
CA ILE A 278 -19.17 -19.14 -21.48
C ILE A 278 -20.24 -20.22 -21.50
N LEU A 279 -21.49 -19.79 -21.34
CA LEU A 279 -22.66 -20.66 -21.44
C LEU A 279 -23.03 -20.92 -22.92
N PRO A 280 -23.78 -21.99 -23.22
CA PRO A 280 -24.21 -22.35 -24.58
C PRO A 280 -25.08 -21.29 -25.26
N ASN A 281 -25.88 -20.56 -24.46
CA ASN A 281 -26.67 -19.42 -24.91
C ASN A 281 -25.82 -18.16 -25.22
N LYS A 282 -24.48 -18.28 -25.17
CA LYS A 282 -23.49 -17.21 -25.33
C LYS A 282 -23.46 -16.16 -24.22
N SER A 283 -24.14 -16.37 -23.08
CA SER A 283 -23.89 -15.51 -21.92
C SER A 283 -22.50 -15.80 -21.36
N LEU A 284 -21.80 -14.72 -21.02
CA LEU A 284 -20.40 -14.73 -20.60
C LEU A 284 -20.34 -14.16 -19.18
N PHE A 285 -19.71 -14.89 -18.28
CA PHE A 285 -19.41 -14.41 -16.93
C PHE A 285 -17.91 -14.27 -16.74
N HIS A 286 -17.49 -13.10 -16.27
CA HIS A 286 -16.12 -12.83 -15.81
C HIS A 286 -16.08 -13.00 -14.30
N LEU A 287 -15.56 -14.14 -13.84
CA LEU A 287 -15.61 -14.54 -12.44
C LEU A 287 -14.23 -14.66 -11.82
N ALA A 288 -14.13 -14.33 -10.54
CA ALA A 288 -12.98 -14.62 -9.70
C ALA A 288 -13.37 -15.68 -8.65
N LEU A 289 -12.62 -16.78 -8.59
CA LEU A 289 -12.68 -17.72 -7.49
C LEU A 289 -11.85 -17.14 -6.34
N VAL A 290 -12.49 -16.82 -5.22
CA VAL A 290 -11.83 -16.16 -4.09
C VAL A 290 -11.89 -17.02 -2.83
N GLN A 291 -10.90 -16.83 -1.95
CA GLN A 291 -10.90 -17.31 -0.57
C GLN A 291 -11.01 -16.12 0.38
N TRP A 292 -11.99 -16.13 1.27
CA TRP A 292 -12.25 -14.98 2.14
C TRP A 292 -11.27 -14.85 3.31
N TYR A 293 -11.10 -13.61 3.76
CA TYR A 293 -10.49 -13.27 5.03
C TYR A 293 -11.55 -12.88 6.06
N ASP A 294 -11.22 -13.08 7.34
CA ASP A 294 -11.96 -12.56 8.48
C ASP A 294 -11.00 -11.86 9.44
N PHE A 295 -11.50 -11.00 10.32
CA PHE A 295 -10.68 -10.37 11.34
C PHE A 295 -10.12 -11.43 12.30
N LYS A 296 -8.82 -11.36 12.56
CA LYS A 296 -8.13 -12.27 13.49
C LYS A 296 -8.67 -12.11 14.92
N SER A 297 -9.00 -10.87 15.31
CA SER A 297 -9.49 -10.51 16.63
C SER A 297 -10.52 -9.38 16.53
N LYS A 298 -11.67 -9.56 17.17
CA LYS A 298 -12.67 -8.47 17.32
C LYS A 298 -12.23 -7.38 18.31
N LYS A 299 -11.31 -7.70 19.23
CA LYS A 299 -10.82 -6.76 20.26
C LYS A 299 -9.68 -5.87 19.73
N THR A 300 -8.88 -6.41 18.83
CA THR A 300 -7.74 -5.74 18.19
C THR A 300 -7.80 -5.96 16.68
N PRO A 301 -8.81 -5.38 16.00
CA PRO A 301 -9.02 -5.61 14.57
C PRO A 301 -7.99 -4.91 13.69
N PHE A 302 -7.26 -3.92 14.21
CA PHE A 302 -6.24 -3.17 13.47
C PHE A 302 -4.89 -3.19 14.18
N VAL A 303 -3.82 -3.23 13.39
CA VAL A 303 -2.43 -3.09 13.83
C VAL A 303 -1.74 -2.10 12.89
N TYR A 304 -1.14 -1.04 13.44
CA TYR A 304 -0.54 0.06 12.67
C TYR A 304 -1.48 0.72 11.64
N GLY A 305 -2.79 0.74 11.92
CA GLY A 305 -3.80 1.28 11.00
C GLY A 305 -4.23 0.31 9.89
N CYS A 306 -3.66 -0.90 9.84
CA CYS A 306 -4.02 -1.94 8.86
C CYS A 306 -4.92 -3.03 9.50
N PRO A 307 -5.91 -3.56 8.77
CA PRO A 307 -6.74 -4.68 9.23
C PRO A 307 -5.90 -5.93 9.53
N LEU A 308 -6.11 -6.52 10.71
CA LEU A 308 -5.47 -7.76 11.11
C LEU A 308 -6.36 -8.94 10.73
N LEU A 309 -6.01 -9.60 9.62
CA LEU A 309 -6.85 -10.60 8.97
C LEU A 309 -6.30 -12.03 9.10
N LYS A 310 -7.19 -13.01 8.93
CA LYS A 310 -6.87 -14.44 8.80
C LYS A 310 -7.67 -15.03 7.62
N LEU A 311 -7.06 -15.92 6.86
CA LEU A 311 -7.77 -16.69 5.84
C LEU A 311 -8.76 -17.64 6.50
N ILE A 312 -9.99 -17.69 5.99
CA ILE A 312 -11.01 -18.65 6.40
C ILE A 312 -11.27 -19.66 5.27
N LYS A 313 -11.87 -20.80 5.61
CA LYS A 313 -12.16 -21.89 4.65
C LYS A 313 -13.48 -21.66 3.89
N ILE A 314 -13.75 -20.40 3.52
CA ILE A 314 -14.92 -20.03 2.74
C ILE A 314 -14.43 -19.59 1.36
N TYR A 315 -15.05 -20.15 0.33
CA TYR A 315 -14.67 -19.96 -1.07
C TYR A 315 -15.92 -19.72 -1.89
N ASN A 316 -15.87 -18.77 -2.81
CA ASN A 316 -16.99 -18.47 -3.70
C ASN A 316 -16.45 -17.97 -5.04
N PHE A 317 -17.27 -18.11 -6.09
CA PHE A 317 -17.12 -17.24 -7.26
C PHE A 317 -17.82 -15.92 -6.99
N ILE A 318 -17.15 -14.84 -7.34
CA ILE A 318 -17.72 -13.49 -7.41
C ILE A 318 -17.53 -12.96 -8.83
N GLU A 319 -18.40 -12.06 -9.26
CA GLU A 319 -18.18 -11.31 -10.48
C GLU A 319 -16.97 -10.40 -10.30
N ILE A 320 -16.15 -10.30 -11.35
CA ILE A 320 -14.94 -9.47 -11.32
C ILE A 320 -15.27 -8.00 -11.10
N GLU A 321 -16.44 -7.54 -11.56
CA GLU A 321 -16.95 -6.19 -11.35
C GLU A 321 -17.24 -5.86 -9.87
N ALA A 322 -17.38 -6.88 -9.01
CA ALA A 322 -17.55 -6.70 -7.58
C ALA A 322 -16.22 -6.44 -6.82
N ILE A 323 -15.07 -6.54 -7.50
CA ILE A 323 -13.76 -6.26 -6.90
C ILE A 323 -13.52 -4.75 -6.94
N GLU A 324 -13.52 -4.11 -5.76
CA GLU A 324 -13.31 -2.67 -5.66
C GLU A 324 -11.84 -2.27 -5.82
N GLU A 325 -10.92 -2.95 -5.14
CA GLU A 325 -9.51 -2.59 -5.10
C GLU A 325 -8.61 -3.82 -4.85
N ILE A 326 -7.41 -3.82 -5.43
CA ILE A 326 -6.37 -4.81 -5.16
C ILE A 326 -5.49 -4.30 -4.02
N VAL A 327 -5.47 -5.03 -2.90
CA VAL A 327 -4.69 -4.68 -1.71
C VAL A 327 -3.50 -5.61 -1.50
N HIS A 328 -2.47 -5.12 -0.80
CA HIS A 328 -1.32 -5.93 -0.39
C HIS A 328 -1.46 -6.43 1.05
N SER A 329 -1.17 -7.71 1.27
CA SER A 329 -1.20 -8.32 2.61
C SER A 329 0.21 -8.69 3.07
N PHE A 330 0.59 -8.26 4.27
CA PHE A 330 1.83 -8.67 4.93
C PHE A 330 1.56 -9.83 5.88
N THR A 331 2.39 -10.88 5.80
CA THR A 331 2.36 -11.99 6.76
C THR A 331 3.44 -11.74 7.82
N LEU A 332 3.03 -11.49 9.07
CA LEU A 332 3.92 -11.27 10.22
C LEU A 332 4.44 -12.57 10.85
#